data_AF-A0AAD7P1S8-F1
#
_entry.id   AF-A0AAD7P1S8-F1
#
_cell.length_a   1.000
_cell.length_b   1.000
_cell.length_c   1.000
_cell.angle_alpha   90.00
_cell.angle_beta   90.00
_cell.angle_gamma   90.00
#
_symmetry.space_group_name_H-M   'P 1'
#
loop_
_entity.id
_entity.type
_entity.pdbx_description
1 polymer ?
#
loop_
_entity_poly.entity_id
_entity_poly.type
_entity_poly.pdbx_seq_one_letter_code
_entity_poly.pdbx_strand_id
1 'polypeptide(L)'
;MISHLRDLRNELAGLKVSVGQHRLLLEEAEQHDATIQAAVRVDGDLKNELAELKVSIARYSLLLKETEQRKAAVQAALDAYIFPVLTLPLEITTEIFLHYAFAVHEEDDRHGPRLSCRDILLLTTICRAWRRLALSVPGLW
;
A
#
# COMPACT_ATOMS: atom_id res chain seq x y z
N MET A 1 34.22 36.12 79.89
CA MET A 1 33.03 36.57 79.14
C MET A 1 33.25 36.59 77.62
N ILE A 2 34.42 37.02 77.12
CA ILE A 2 34.69 37.10 75.66
C ILE A 2 34.92 35.72 74.99
N SER A 3 35.51 34.74 75.69
CA SER A 3 35.69 33.37 75.17
C SER A 3 34.36 32.66 74.90
N HIS A 4 33.41 32.77 75.82
CA HIS A 4 32.11 32.10 75.75
C HIS A 4 31.23 32.58 74.57
N LEU A 5 31.35 33.85 74.20
CA LEU A 5 30.67 34.40 73.02
C LEU A 5 31.33 33.96 71.71
N ARG A 6 32.64 33.66 71.73
CA ARG A 6 33.35 33.13 70.56
C ARG A 6 32.97 31.67 70.30
N ASP A 7 32.80 30.88 71.34
CA ASP A 7 32.33 29.48 71.24
C ASP A 7 30.90 29.41 70.71
N LEU A 8 29.97 30.21 71.25
CA LEU A 8 28.60 30.28 70.75
C LEU A 8 28.53 30.74 69.28
N ARG A 9 29.40 31.67 68.86
CA ARG A 9 29.47 32.11 67.47
C ARG A 9 30.00 31.00 66.54
N ASN A 10 30.96 30.21 66.99
CA ASN A 10 31.51 29.09 66.23
C ASN A 10 30.49 27.94 66.11
N GLU A 11 29.75 27.64 67.18
CA GLU A 11 28.65 26.67 67.13
C GLU A 11 27.54 27.12 66.18
N LEU A 12 27.16 28.40 66.22
CA LEU A 12 26.12 28.94 65.35
C LEU A 12 26.55 28.98 63.87
N ALA A 13 27.85 29.15 63.61
CA ALA A 13 28.43 29.02 62.28
C ALA A 13 28.41 27.56 61.79
N GLY A 14 28.77 26.60 62.65
CA GLY A 14 28.70 25.16 62.33
C GLY A 14 27.29 24.67 62.04
N LEU A 15 26.30 25.13 62.81
CA LEU A 15 24.89 24.83 62.58
C LEU A 15 24.38 25.40 61.25
N LYS A 16 24.77 26.63 60.88
CA LYS A 16 24.40 27.20 59.57
C LYS A 16 24.97 26.42 58.39
N VAL A 17 26.22 25.94 58.52
CA VAL A 17 26.86 25.10 57.48
C VAL A 17 26.15 23.75 57.37
N SER A 18 25.85 23.10 58.49
CA SER A 18 25.13 21.82 58.52
C SER A 18 23.71 21.92 57.94
N VAL A 19 22.96 22.98 58.31
CA VAL A 19 21.62 23.24 57.75
C VAL A 19 21.70 23.55 56.24
N GLY A 20 22.74 24.27 55.80
CA GLY A 20 22.99 24.52 54.38
C GLY A 20 23.28 23.23 53.59
N GLN A 21 24.08 22.32 54.15
CA GLN A 21 24.37 21.02 53.54
C GLN A 21 23.14 20.11 53.49
N HIS A 22 22.33 20.06 54.54
CA HIS A 22 21.07 19.30 54.53
C HIS A 22 20.09 19.84 53.50
N ARG A 23 20.04 21.17 53.31
CA ARG A 23 19.19 21.78 52.28
C ARG A 23 19.65 21.41 50.87
N LEU A 24 20.96 21.42 50.59
CA LEU A 24 21.49 21.01 49.29
C LEU A 24 21.20 19.54 48.98
N LEU A 25 21.34 18.65 49.97
CA LEU A 25 21.02 17.22 49.80
C LEU A 25 19.53 16.98 49.54
N LEU A 26 18.64 17.79 50.12
CA LEU A 26 17.20 17.74 49.84
C LEU A 26 16.90 18.21 48.42
N GLU A 27 17.50 19.32 47.97
CA GLU A 27 17.35 19.82 46.59
C GLU A 27 17.88 18.81 45.56
N GLU A 28 19.01 18.14 45.83
CA GLU A 28 19.55 17.07 44.98
C GLU A 28 18.64 15.83 44.93
N ALA A 29 18.05 15.45 46.07
CA ALA A 29 17.12 14.32 46.14
C ALA A 29 15.81 14.58 45.39
N GLU A 30 15.25 15.80 45.50
CA GLU A 30 14.07 16.22 44.74
C GLU A 30 14.35 16.23 43.23
N GLN A 31 15.52 16.71 42.82
CA GLN A 31 15.93 16.72 41.41
C GLN A 31 16.11 15.30 40.85
N HIS A 32 16.65 14.39 41.64
CA HIS A 32 16.77 12.98 41.27
C HIS A 32 15.41 12.30 41.13
N ASP A 33 14.47 12.53 42.07
CA ASP A 33 13.13 11.97 41.98
C ASP A 33 12.36 12.50 40.75
N ALA A 34 12.48 13.79 40.46
CA ALA A 34 11.91 14.40 39.25
C ALA A 34 12.47 13.75 37.97
N THR A 35 13.77 13.44 37.95
CA THR A 35 14.43 12.79 36.82
C THR A 35 13.94 11.34 36.64
N ILE A 36 13.76 10.60 37.74
CA ILE A 36 13.22 9.24 37.73
C ILE A 36 11.78 9.25 37.23
N GLN A 37 10.94 10.17 37.74
CA GLN A 37 9.55 10.30 37.29
C GLN A 37 9.45 10.64 35.80
N ALA A 38 10.34 11.51 35.29
CA ALA A 38 10.39 11.82 33.86
C ALA A 38 10.76 10.59 33.01
N ALA A 39 11.77 9.81 33.43
CA ALA A 39 12.18 8.59 32.73
C ALA A 39 11.08 7.52 32.70
N VAL A 40 10.35 7.35 33.81
CA VAL A 40 9.23 6.40 33.90
C VAL A 40 8.08 6.79 32.97
N ARG A 41 7.77 8.09 32.85
CA ARG A 41 6.74 8.57 31.90
C ARG A 41 7.12 8.28 30.46
N VAL A 42 8.37 8.56 30.08
CA VAL A 42 8.88 8.30 28.73
C VAL A 42 8.84 6.80 28.39
N ASP A 43 9.23 5.92 29.31
CA ASP A 43 9.14 4.46 29.09
C ASP A 43 7.68 4.00 28.92
N GLY A 44 6.74 4.59 29.67
CA GLY A 44 5.31 4.36 29.51
C GLY A 44 4.78 4.79 28.15
N ASP A 45 5.16 5.99 27.69
CA ASP A 45 4.74 6.54 26.40
C ASP A 45 5.26 5.69 25.22
N LEU A 46 6.52 5.28 25.27
CA LEU A 46 7.13 4.41 24.26
C LEU A 46 6.46 3.03 24.21
N LYS A 47 6.07 2.47 25.35
CA LYS A 47 5.33 1.20 25.41
C LYS A 47 3.94 1.31 24.81
N ASN A 48 3.27 2.44 25.03
CA ASN A 48 1.95 2.71 24.44
C ASN A 48 2.05 2.86 22.92
N GLU A 49 3.02 3.62 22.43
CA GLU A 49 3.28 3.77 20.98
C GLU A 49 3.61 2.42 20.33
N LEU A 50 4.44 1.60 20.99
CA LEU A 50 4.74 0.24 20.51
C LEU A 50 3.47 -0.63 20.43
N ALA A 51 2.57 -0.53 21.40
CA ALA A 51 1.32 -1.28 21.41
C ALA A 51 0.40 -0.84 20.26
N GLU A 52 0.30 0.47 20.01
CA GLU A 52 -0.48 1.04 18.91
C GLU A 52 0.08 0.61 17.54
N LEU A 53 1.40 0.65 17.37
CA LEU A 53 2.06 0.19 16.15
C LEU A 53 1.81 -1.29 15.91
N LYS A 54 1.87 -2.14 16.94
CA LYS A 54 1.54 -3.58 16.82
C LYS A 54 0.12 -3.82 16.34
N VAL A 55 -0.85 -3.08 16.88
CA VAL A 55 -2.25 -3.15 16.45
C VAL A 55 -2.39 -2.72 14.99
N SER A 56 -1.69 -1.65 14.60
CA SER A 56 -1.71 -1.14 13.23
C SER A 56 -1.10 -2.16 12.24
N ILE A 57 0.04 -2.78 12.58
CA ILE A 57 0.66 -3.84 11.78
C ILE A 57 -0.29 -5.03 11.60
N ALA A 58 -0.97 -5.46 12.67
CA ALA A 58 -1.94 -6.54 12.61
C ALA A 58 -3.11 -6.20 11.67
N ARG A 59 -3.59 -4.96 11.70
CA ARG A 59 -4.65 -4.48 10.80
C ARG A 59 -4.21 -4.48 9.34
N TYR A 60 -3.04 -3.91 9.03
CA TYR A 60 -2.55 -3.83 7.66
C TYR A 60 -2.20 -5.20 7.08
N SER A 61 -1.67 -6.12 7.89
CA SER A 61 -1.39 -7.49 7.42
C SER A 61 -2.68 -8.24 7.07
N LEU A 62 -3.78 -8.01 7.79
CA LEU A 62 -5.08 -8.59 7.45
C LEU A 62 -5.63 -8.04 6.12
N LEU A 63 -5.56 -6.72 5.93
CA LEU A 63 -5.99 -6.08 4.68
C LEU A 63 -5.15 -6.54 3.48
N LEU A 64 -3.84 -6.68 3.66
CA LEU A 64 -2.93 -7.16 2.62
C LEU A 64 -3.29 -8.60 2.22
N LYS A 65 -3.55 -9.47 3.21
CA LYS A 65 -3.99 -10.84 2.94
C LYS A 65 -5.33 -10.89 2.17
N GLU A 66 -6.31 -10.07 2.53
CA GLU A 66 -7.59 -10.01 1.83
C GLU A 66 -7.43 -9.54 0.38
N THR A 67 -6.64 -8.48 0.16
CA THR A 67 -6.40 -7.94 -1.17
C THR A 67 -5.62 -8.91 -2.06
N GLU A 68 -4.65 -9.65 -1.51
CA GLU A 68 -3.95 -10.72 -2.23
C GLU A 68 -4.89 -11.85 -2.62
N GLN A 69 -5.79 -12.27 -1.72
CA GLN A 69 -6.80 -13.28 -2.04
C GLN A 69 -7.73 -12.83 -3.17
N ARG A 70 -8.20 -11.58 -3.14
CA ARG A 70 -9.02 -11.00 -4.21
C ARG A 70 -8.27 -10.96 -5.54
N LYS A 71 -7.02 -10.51 -5.53
CA LYS A 71 -6.16 -10.52 -6.71
C LYS A 71 -6.01 -11.93 -7.27
N ALA A 72 -5.72 -12.92 -6.42
CA ALA A 72 -5.56 -14.31 -6.82
C ALA A 72 -6.85 -14.88 -7.44
N ALA A 73 -8.02 -14.56 -6.86
CA ALA A 73 -9.31 -14.99 -7.40
C ALA A 73 -9.60 -14.38 -8.79
N VAL A 74 -9.33 -13.08 -8.97
CA VAL A 74 -9.49 -12.41 -10.26
C VAL A 74 -8.50 -12.98 -11.29
N GLN A 75 -7.25 -13.19 -10.90
CA GLN A 75 -6.25 -13.77 -11.80
C GLN A 75 -6.65 -15.18 -12.24
N ALA A 76 -7.11 -16.03 -11.33
CA ALA A 76 -7.58 -17.37 -11.66
C ALA A 76 -8.79 -17.33 -12.63
N ALA A 77 -9.70 -16.36 -12.47
CA ALA A 77 -10.81 -16.18 -13.39
C ALA A 77 -10.36 -15.73 -14.79
N LEU A 78 -9.35 -14.86 -14.86
CA LEU A 78 -8.76 -14.42 -16.13
C LEU A 78 -8.00 -15.57 -16.82
N ASP A 79 -7.24 -16.36 -16.07
CA ASP A 79 -6.49 -17.49 -16.61
C ASP A 79 -7.41 -18.61 -17.11
N ALA A 80 -8.58 -18.77 -16.48
CA ALA A 80 -9.63 -19.67 -16.97
C ALA A 80 -10.30 -19.15 -18.25
N TYR A 81 -10.20 -17.85 -18.55
CA TYR A 81 -10.78 -17.27 -19.75
C TYR A 81 -9.89 -17.53 -20.95
N ILE A 82 -10.24 -18.58 -21.69
CA ILE A 82 -9.60 -18.88 -22.97
C ILE A 82 -10.15 -17.93 -24.03
N PHE A 83 -9.33 -17.03 -24.54
CA PHE A 83 -9.71 -16.20 -25.67
C PHE A 83 -9.89 -17.09 -26.91
N PRO A 84 -11.11 -17.15 -27.50
CA PRO A 84 -11.39 -18.06 -28.61
C PRO A 84 -10.42 -17.88 -29.76
N VAL A 85 -10.00 -16.66 -30.09
CA VAL A 85 -9.06 -16.46 -31.20
C VAL A 85 -7.64 -16.96 -30.96
N LEU A 86 -7.28 -17.30 -29.72
CA LEU A 86 -5.99 -17.92 -29.41
C LEU A 86 -6.07 -19.45 -29.39
N THR A 87 -7.27 -20.03 -29.49
CA THR A 87 -7.50 -21.48 -29.41
C THR A 87 -8.32 -22.05 -30.56
N LEU A 88 -9.01 -21.20 -31.32
CA LEU A 88 -9.72 -21.59 -32.51
C LEU A 88 -8.70 -21.94 -33.61
N PRO A 89 -8.92 -23.03 -34.34
CA PRO A 89 -8.19 -23.31 -35.56
C PRO A 89 -8.30 -22.13 -36.54
N LEU A 90 -7.27 -22.02 -37.39
CA LEU A 90 -7.17 -20.98 -38.40
C LEU A 90 -8.39 -20.96 -39.32
N GLU A 91 -8.89 -22.14 -39.67
CA GLU A 91 -10.00 -22.39 -40.55
C GLU A 91 -11.29 -21.79 -39.98
N ILE A 92 -11.58 -22.04 -38.71
CA ILE A 92 -12.78 -21.53 -38.05
C ILE A 92 -12.71 -20.01 -37.90
N THR A 93 -11.54 -19.47 -37.56
CA THR A 93 -11.34 -18.02 -37.44
C THR A 93 -11.52 -17.32 -38.80
N THR A 94 -11.04 -17.94 -39.87
CA THR A 94 -11.23 -17.47 -41.24
C THR A 94 -12.70 -17.45 -41.64
N GLU A 95 -13.43 -18.52 -41.34
CA GLU A 95 -14.87 -18.61 -41.64
C GLU A 95 -15.68 -17.54 -40.90
N ILE A 96 -15.35 -17.28 -39.62
CA ILE A 96 -15.97 -16.19 -38.85
C ILE A 96 -15.71 -14.83 -39.51
N PHE A 97 -14.50 -14.59 -40.00
CA PHE A 97 -14.18 -13.32 -40.67
C PHE A 97 -14.95 -13.16 -41.97
N LEU A 98 -15.08 -14.24 -42.76
CA LEU A 98 -15.87 -14.24 -43.99
C LEU A 98 -17.34 -13.94 -43.69
N HIS A 99 -17.94 -14.64 -42.73
CA HIS A 99 -19.32 -14.36 -42.33
C HIS A 99 -19.53 -12.95 -41.81
N TYR A 100 -18.59 -12.42 -41.01
CA TYR A 100 -18.65 -11.03 -40.56
C TYR A 100 -18.60 -10.05 -41.73
N ALA A 101 -17.70 -10.27 -42.69
CA ALA A 101 -17.60 -9.44 -43.88
C ALA A 101 -18.88 -9.51 -44.73
N PHE A 102 -19.46 -10.70 -44.95
CA PHE A 102 -20.64 -10.85 -45.80
C PHE A 102 -21.96 -10.43 -45.13
N ALA A 103 -22.13 -10.67 -43.82
CA ALA A 103 -23.37 -10.34 -43.10
C ALA A 103 -23.62 -8.82 -43.00
N VAL A 104 -22.56 -8.00 -42.95
CA VAL A 104 -22.67 -6.53 -42.92
C VAL A 104 -23.22 -5.97 -44.25
N HIS A 105 -23.25 -6.76 -45.32
CA HIS A 105 -23.67 -6.30 -46.66
C HIS A 105 -25.04 -6.78 -47.10
N GLU A 106 -25.71 -7.63 -46.31
CA GLU A 106 -27.09 -8.04 -46.57
C GLU A 106 -28.11 -6.98 -46.14
N GLU A 107 -27.75 -6.03 -45.27
CA GLU A 107 -28.68 -4.98 -44.80
C GLU A 107 -28.80 -3.76 -45.75
N ASP A 108 -27.92 -3.63 -46.76
CA ASP A 108 -27.93 -2.51 -47.73
C ASP A 108 -28.32 -2.97 -49.14
N ASP A 109 -29.50 -3.57 -49.24
CA ASP A 109 -30.10 -4.22 -50.43
C ASP A 109 -30.33 -3.31 -51.65
N ARG A 110 -29.93 -2.03 -51.62
CA ARG A 110 -30.21 -1.10 -52.74
C ARG A 110 -29.10 -1.04 -53.79
N HIS A 111 -27.89 -1.56 -53.52
CA HIS A 111 -26.74 -1.37 -54.41
C HIS A 111 -25.85 -2.61 -54.62
N GLY A 112 -26.30 -3.81 -54.24
CA GLY A 112 -25.55 -5.06 -54.35
C GLY A 112 -24.46 -5.22 -53.27
N PRO A 113 -23.88 -6.42 -53.10
CA PRO A 113 -22.93 -6.70 -52.03
C PRO A 113 -21.65 -5.89 -52.23
N ARG A 114 -21.56 -4.74 -51.57
CA ARG A 114 -20.34 -3.93 -51.54
C ARG A 114 -19.62 -4.25 -50.25
N LEU A 115 -18.63 -5.15 -50.34
CA LEU A 115 -17.64 -5.35 -49.27
C LEU A 115 -17.06 -3.98 -48.88
N SER A 116 -17.49 -3.45 -47.74
CA SER A 116 -16.97 -2.20 -47.21
C SER A 116 -15.60 -2.54 -46.65
N CYS A 117 -14.55 -2.14 -47.36
CA CYS A 117 -13.17 -2.32 -46.92
C CYS A 117 -12.95 -1.80 -45.49
N ARG A 118 -13.78 -0.86 -45.02
CA ARG A 118 -13.73 -0.31 -43.66
C ARG A 118 -13.96 -1.38 -42.58
N ASP A 119 -14.88 -2.31 -42.80
CA ASP A 119 -15.28 -3.30 -41.79
C ASP A 119 -14.27 -4.45 -41.74
N ILE A 120 -13.73 -4.84 -42.90
CA ILE A 120 -12.59 -5.78 -42.98
C ILE A 120 -11.32 -5.16 -42.35
N LEU A 121 -11.07 -3.87 -42.59
CA LEU A 121 -9.96 -3.16 -41.97
C LEU A 121 -10.11 -3.09 -40.45
N LEU A 122 -11.32 -3.06 -39.90
CA LEU A 122 -11.55 -3.13 -38.46
C LEU A 122 -10.94 -4.41 -37.86
N LEU A 123 -11.10 -5.56 -38.52
CA LEU A 123 -10.50 -6.83 -38.08
C LEU A 123 -8.97 -6.73 -37.94
N THR A 124 -8.32 -5.93 -38.79
CA THR A 124 -6.86 -5.71 -38.75
C THR A 124 -6.40 -4.84 -37.57
N THR A 125 -7.32 -4.19 -36.86
CA THR A 125 -7.00 -3.30 -35.72
C THR A 125 -7.08 -3.99 -34.36
N ILE A 126 -7.75 -5.14 -34.27
CA ILE A 126 -8.03 -5.82 -32.99
C ILE A 126 -6.76 -6.35 -32.32
N CYS A 127 -6.00 -7.20 -33.02
CA CYS A 127 -4.70 -7.66 -32.52
C CYS A 127 -3.76 -8.11 -33.66
N ARG A 128 -2.50 -8.38 -33.33
CA ARG A 128 -1.48 -8.80 -34.33
C ARG A 128 -1.83 -10.11 -35.02
N ALA A 129 -2.45 -11.06 -34.30
CA ALA A 129 -2.85 -12.34 -34.87
C ALA A 129 -3.97 -12.15 -35.91
N TRP A 130 -5.04 -11.43 -35.54
CA TRP A 130 -6.16 -11.12 -36.46
C TRP A 130 -5.70 -10.38 -37.70
N ARG A 131 -4.79 -9.41 -37.54
CA ARG A 131 -4.21 -8.69 -38.68
C ARG A 131 -3.52 -9.61 -39.67
N ARG A 132 -2.62 -10.48 -39.19
CA ARG A 132 -1.91 -11.43 -40.08
C ARG A 132 -2.90 -12.34 -40.78
N LEU A 133 -3.88 -12.83 -40.03
CA LEU A 133 -4.91 -13.74 -40.51
C LEU A 133 -5.79 -13.08 -41.58
N ALA A 134 -6.37 -11.91 -41.28
CA ALA A 134 -7.20 -11.14 -42.20
C ALA A 134 -6.47 -10.73 -43.48
N LEU A 135 -5.17 -10.39 -43.40
CA LEU A 135 -4.35 -10.09 -44.58
C LEU A 135 -3.97 -11.35 -45.38
N SER A 136 -3.98 -12.52 -44.75
CA SER A 136 -3.63 -13.79 -45.39
C SER A 136 -4.79 -14.51 -46.08
N VAL A 137 -6.03 -14.07 -45.84
CA VAL A 137 -7.25 -14.69 -46.38
C VAL A 137 -7.69 -13.90 -47.61
N PRO A 138 -7.52 -14.42 -48.83
CA PRO A 138 -7.87 -13.69 -50.05
C PRO A 138 -9.37 -13.39 -50.17
N GLY A 139 -10.24 -14.23 -49.60
CA GLY A 139 -11.69 -14.03 -49.68
C GLY A 139 -12.24 -12.84 -48.90
N LEU A 140 -11.41 -12.13 -48.13
CA LEU A 140 -11.77 -10.90 -47.42
C LEU A 140 -11.47 -9.61 -48.21
N TRP A 141 -10.82 -9.71 -49.37
CA TRP A 141 -10.39 -8.56 -50.19
C TRP A 141 -10.94 -8.68 -51.61
#